data_AF-A0A951B8P6-F1
#
_entry.id   AF-A0A951B8P6-F1
#
_cell.length_a   1.000
_cell.length_b   1.000
_cell.length_c   1.000
_cell.angle_alpha   90.00
_cell.angle_beta   90.00
_cell.angle_gamma   90.00
#
_symmetry.space_group_name_H-M   'P 1'
#
loop_
_entity.id
_entity.type
_entity.pdbx_description
1 polymer ?
#
loop_
_entity_poly.entity_id
_entity_poly.type
_entity_poly.pdbx_seq_one_letter_code
_entity_poly.pdbx_strand_id
1 'polypeptide(L)'
;EAEGFTEAMRTPDSTLIFVTPETAREILADQVACMGCLSQCRFSNWSQHAADHTTGKKADPRSFCIQKTLQAIAHESDTPEAVERNLMFSGHNAFRFGSDPYYSNGFIPTVRELVGRILTGR
;
A
#
# COMPACT_ATOMS: atom_id res chain seq x y z
N GLU A 1 29.62 11.07 -3.71
CA GLU A 1 28.89 11.20 -2.43
C GLU A 1 28.08 12.50 -2.38
N ALA A 2 27.09 12.68 -3.26
CA ALA A 2 26.36 13.96 -3.36
C ALA A 2 24.91 13.92 -2.83
N GLU A 3 24.32 12.74 -2.70
CA GLU A 3 22.89 12.58 -2.36
C GLU A 3 22.63 12.11 -0.91
N GLY A 4 23.68 11.99 -0.09
CA GLY A 4 23.52 11.73 1.35
C GLY A 4 23.16 10.30 1.76
N PHE A 5 23.32 9.31 0.87
CA PHE A 5 23.05 7.90 1.16
C PHE A 5 24.13 7.24 2.03
N THR A 6 24.10 7.51 3.33
CA THR A 6 25.11 7.05 4.29
C THR A 6 24.61 5.94 5.21
N GLU A 7 23.31 5.75 5.35
CA GLU A 7 22.73 4.79 6.28
C GLU A 7 22.50 3.43 5.62
N ALA A 8 23.12 2.38 6.15
CA ALA A 8 23.06 1.02 5.59
C ALA A 8 21.98 0.18 6.28
N MET A 9 20.95 -0.25 5.54
CA MET A 9 19.89 -1.12 6.05
C MET A 9 20.01 -2.54 5.50
N ARG A 10 19.87 -3.56 6.37
CA ARG A 10 19.93 -4.98 6.00
C ARG A 10 18.60 -5.46 5.44
N THR A 11 18.66 -6.21 4.33
CA THR A 11 17.51 -6.90 3.76
C THR A 11 17.44 -8.35 4.23
N PRO A 12 16.28 -9.03 4.11
CA PRO A 12 16.15 -10.46 4.40
C PRO A 12 16.99 -11.37 3.49
N ASP A 13 17.41 -10.87 2.32
CA ASP A 13 18.18 -11.62 1.31
C ASP A 13 19.70 -11.50 1.54
N SER A 14 20.12 -11.12 2.75
CA SER A 14 21.53 -10.88 3.13
C SER A 14 22.24 -9.80 2.30
N THR A 15 21.49 -8.83 1.77
CA THR A 15 22.03 -7.66 1.06
C THR A 15 21.86 -6.37 1.89
N LEU A 16 22.47 -5.29 1.42
CA LEU A 16 22.35 -3.95 2.01
C LEU A 16 21.72 -2.99 1.00
N ILE A 17 20.92 -2.05 1.50
CA ILE A 17 20.56 -0.83 0.79
C ILE A 17 21.17 0.37 1.53
N PHE A 18 21.53 1.41 0.80
CA PHE A 18 22.03 2.66 1.37
C PHE A 18 20.98 3.75 1.14
N VAL A 19 20.54 4.38 2.22
CA VAL A 19 19.50 5.41 2.22
C VAL A 19 19.99 6.63 3.01
N THR A 20 19.25 7.74 2.95
CA THR A 20 19.54 8.88 3.83
C THR A 20 19.10 8.56 5.27
N PRO A 21 19.70 9.18 6.30
CA PRO A 21 19.26 9.01 7.69
C PRO A 21 17.77 9.33 7.91
N GLU A 22 17.22 10.30 7.16
CA GLU A 22 15.80 10.65 7.17
C GLU A 22 14.94 9.49 6.68
N THR A 23 15.31 8.93 5.53
CA THR A 23 14.60 7.80 4.91
C THR A 23 14.68 6.55 5.78
N ALA A 24 15.83 6.28 6.41
CA ALA A 24 15.96 5.15 7.33
C ALA A 24 15.02 5.26 8.53
N ARG A 25 14.86 6.47 9.10
CA ARG A 25 13.91 6.73 10.19
C ARG A 25 12.47 6.50 9.73
N GLU A 26 12.12 6.96 8.53
CA GLU A 26 10.79 6.72 7.95
C GLU A 26 10.52 5.22 7.75
N ILE A 27 11.45 4.48 7.15
CA ILE A 27 11.32 3.03 6.94
C ILE A 27 11.11 2.31 8.26
N LEU A 28 11.91 2.62 9.29
CA LEU A 28 11.77 1.98 10.60
C LEU A 28 10.43 2.31 11.27
N ALA A 29 9.98 3.57 11.18
CA ALA A 29 8.67 3.96 11.69
C ALA A 29 7.55 3.20 10.97
N ASP A 30 7.62 3.07 9.65
CA ASP A 30 6.65 2.34 8.85
C ASP A 30 6.63 0.84 9.15
N GLN A 31 7.79 0.23 9.35
CA GLN A 31 7.89 -1.18 9.73
C GLN A 31 7.26 -1.47 11.09
N VAL A 32 7.36 -0.54 12.03
CA VAL A 32 6.77 -0.67 13.37
C VAL A 32 5.27 -0.36 13.34
N ALA A 33 4.85 0.65 12.58
CA ALA A 33 3.47 1.13 12.55
C ALA A 33 2.56 0.33 11.61
N CYS A 34 3.11 -0.48 10.70
CA CYS A 34 2.29 -1.21 9.75
C CYS A 34 1.40 -2.24 10.44
N MET A 35 0.10 -2.08 10.25
CA MET A 35 -0.90 -2.99 10.76
C MET A 35 -1.47 -3.85 9.60
N GLY A 36 -1.77 -5.11 9.87
CA GLY A 36 -2.79 -5.84 9.12
C GLY A 36 -2.52 -6.11 7.63
N CYS A 37 -1.60 -7.02 7.34
CA CYS A 37 -1.86 -8.00 6.28
C CYS A 37 -1.88 -9.40 6.89
N LEU A 38 -3.04 -10.06 6.85
CA LEU A 38 -3.17 -11.50 7.14
C LEU A 38 -2.43 -12.35 6.09
N SER A 39 -2.05 -11.73 4.98
CA SER A 39 -1.23 -12.31 3.92
C SER A 39 0.26 -12.17 4.26
N GLN A 40 1.03 -13.20 3.91
CA GLN A 40 2.50 -13.25 4.01
C GLN A 40 3.16 -12.28 3.00
N CYS A 41 2.89 -10.98 3.13
CA CYS A 41 3.59 -9.96 2.37
C CYS A 41 5.04 -9.81 2.86
N ARG A 42 5.98 -9.43 1.98
CA ARG A 42 7.40 -9.22 2.34
C ARG A 42 7.61 -8.10 3.38
N PHE A 43 6.58 -7.31 3.65
CA PHE A 43 6.56 -6.28 4.70
C PHE A 43 6.01 -6.77 6.05
N SER A 44 5.59 -8.04 6.16
CA SER A 44 5.08 -8.62 7.40
C SER A 44 6.07 -9.63 7.98
N ASN A 45 6.37 -9.49 9.27
CA ASN A 45 7.05 -10.52 10.04
C ASN A 45 6.07 -11.49 10.71
N TRP A 46 4.76 -11.34 10.50
CA TRP A 46 3.73 -12.19 11.09
C TRP A 46 3.46 -13.46 10.25
N SER A 47 3.14 -14.57 10.90
CA SER A 47 2.79 -15.83 10.24
C SER A 47 1.70 -16.58 11.01
N GLN A 48 0.59 -16.93 10.36
CA GLN A 48 -0.42 -17.81 10.97
C GLN A 48 0.05 -19.27 11.14
N HIS A 49 1.11 -19.68 10.44
CA HIS A 49 1.57 -21.07 10.40
C HIS A 49 2.67 -21.37 11.41
N ALA A 50 3.35 -20.34 11.93
CA ALA A 50 4.39 -20.51 12.94
C ALA A 50 3.79 -20.50 14.35
N ALA A 51 4.33 -21.32 15.25
CA ALA A 51 3.83 -21.48 16.61
C ALA A 51 3.90 -20.18 17.44
N ASP A 52 4.87 -19.33 17.14
CA ASP A 52 5.12 -18.03 17.77
C ASP A 52 4.57 -16.85 16.94
N HIS A 53 3.79 -17.15 15.90
CA HIS A 53 3.20 -16.20 14.98
C HIS A 53 4.18 -15.30 14.22
N THR A 54 5.44 -15.71 14.03
CA THR A 54 6.44 -14.95 13.27
C THR A 54 7.05 -15.72 12.12
N THR A 55 7.55 -15.01 11.10
CA THR A 55 8.34 -15.58 9.99
C THR A 55 9.82 -15.74 10.36
N GLY A 56 10.24 -15.23 11.52
CA GLY A 56 11.65 -15.18 11.94
C GLY A 56 12.50 -14.18 11.14
N LYS A 57 11.90 -13.43 10.22
CA LYS A 57 12.57 -12.43 9.37
C LYS A 57 12.05 -11.04 9.72
N LYS A 58 12.94 -10.05 9.71
CA LYS A 58 12.51 -8.64 9.76
C LYS A 58 11.81 -8.28 8.45
N ALA A 59 10.90 -7.31 8.52
CA ALA A 59 10.31 -6.71 7.34
C ALA A 59 11.39 -6.18 6.40
N ASP A 60 11.22 -6.35 5.08
CA ASP A 60 12.17 -5.88 4.10
C ASP A 60 12.13 -4.34 4.02
N PRO A 61 13.26 -3.62 4.23
CA PRO A 61 13.28 -2.15 4.18
C PRO A 61 13.00 -1.58 2.78
N ARG A 62 12.98 -2.43 1.74
CA ARG A 62 12.61 -2.04 0.36
C ARG A 62 11.12 -2.13 0.09
N SER A 63 10.38 -2.76 0.98
CA SER A 63 8.94 -2.92 0.86
C SER A 63 8.25 -1.76 1.60
N PHE A 64 6.97 -1.55 1.33
CA PHE A 64 6.15 -0.54 1.99
C PHE A 64 4.88 -1.19 2.55
N CYS A 65 4.26 -0.54 3.53
CA CYS A 65 3.01 -1.01 4.10
C CYS A 65 1.84 -0.70 3.15
N ILE A 66 1.30 -1.71 2.48
CA ILE A 66 0.13 -1.57 1.60
C ILE A 66 -1.06 -0.94 2.34
N GLN A 67 -1.29 -1.32 3.60
CA GLN A 67 -2.38 -0.77 4.39
C GLN A 67 -2.21 0.75 4.58
N LYS A 68 -1.00 1.23 4.94
CA LYS A 68 -0.68 2.66 5.07
C LYS A 68 -1.01 3.39 3.77
N THR A 69 -0.55 2.87 2.63
CA THR A 69 -0.77 3.54 1.34
C THR A 69 -2.25 3.56 0.94
N LEU A 70 -2.99 2.46 1.19
CA LEU A 70 -4.42 2.40 0.90
C LEU A 70 -5.25 3.30 1.82
N GLN A 71 -4.87 3.45 3.09
CA GLN A 71 -5.54 4.36 4.03
C GLN A 71 -5.27 5.82 3.66
N ALA A 72 -4.01 6.16 3.36
CA ALA A 72 -3.65 7.51 2.94
C ALA A 72 -4.44 7.93 1.69
N ILE A 73 -4.44 7.12 0.63
CA ILE A 73 -5.19 7.46 -0.58
C ILE A 73 -6.70 7.50 -0.35
N ALA A 74 -7.27 6.64 0.51
CA ALA A 74 -8.71 6.63 0.77
C ALA A 74 -9.21 7.88 1.52
N HIS A 75 -8.34 8.53 2.30
CA HIS A 75 -8.71 9.68 3.15
C HIS A 75 -8.19 11.03 2.64
N GLU A 76 -7.13 11.02 1.82
CA GLU A 76 -6.44 12.24 1.36
C GLU A 76 -6.40 12.33 -0.18
N SER A 77 -7.24 11.57 -0.90
CA SER A 77 -7.29 11.53 -2.38
C SER A 77 -7.57 12.88 -3.05
N ASP A 78 -8.04 13.87 -2.30
CA ASP A 78 -8.24 15.24 -2.77
C ASP A 78 -6.93 16.02 -2.92
N THR A 79 -5.83 15.53 -2.33
CA THR A 79 -4.49 16.09 -2.49
C THR A 79 -3.73 15.40 -3.62
N PRO A 80 -3.12 16.16 -4.57
CA PRO A 80 -2.28 15.57 -5.62
C PRO A 80 -1.15 14.71 -5.06
N GLU A 81 -0.55 15.12 -3.95
CA GLU A 81 0.55 14.41 -3.31
C GLU A 81 0.15 13.00 -2.86
N ALA A 82 -1.05 12.82 -2.30
CA ALA A 82 -1.52 11.50 -1.91
C ALA A 82 -1.71 10.59 -3.13
N VAL A 83 -2.26 11.12 -4.23
CA VAL A 83 -2.48 10.37 -5.48
C VAL A 83 -1.16 9.93 -6.12
N GLU A 84 -0.16 10.80 -6.13
CA GLU A 84 1.14 10.52 -6.75
C GLU A 84 2.05 9.61 -5.92
N ARG A 85 1.89 9.60 -4.59
CA ARG A 85 2.83 8.91 -3.68
C ARG A 85 2.27 7.65 -3.03
N ASN A 86 1.00 7.31 -3.27
CA ASN A 86 0.38 6.11 -2.71
C ASN A 86 -0.07 5.13 -3.79
N LEU A 87 -0.42 3.93 -3.32
CA LEU A 87 -0.84 2.84 -4.17
C LEU A 87 -2.35 2.64 -4.04
N MET A 88 -2.96 2.42 -5.19
CA MET A 88 -4.34 2.00 -5.33
C MET A 88 -4.40 0.77 -6.24
N PHE A 89 -5.29 -0.16 -5.92
CA PHE A 89 -5.51 -1.34 -6.75
C PHE A 89 -6.82 -1.21 -7.48
N SER A 90 -6.84 -1.63 -8.74
CA SER A 90 -8.05 -1.78 -9.51
C SER A 90 -8.08 -3.16 -10.15
N GLY A 91 -9.29 -3.71 -10.30
CA GLY A 91 -9.48 -4.95 -11.04
C GLY A 91 -9.15 -4.74 -12.52
N HIS A 92 -8.81 -5.81 -13.23
CA HIS A 92 -8.47 -5.76 -14.66
C HIS A 92 -9.49 -5.00 -15.53
N ASN A 93 -10.77 -5.05 -15.17
CA ASN A 93 -11.86 -4.42 -15.91
C ASN A 93 -12.12 -2.96 -15.54
N ALA A 94 -11.33 -2.32 -14.67
CA ALA A 94 -11.58 -0.95 -14.20
C ALA A 94 -11.65 0.07 -15.35
N PHE A 95 -10.86 -0.12 -16.41
CA PHE A 95 -10.89 0.75 -17.60
C PHE A 95 -12.27 0.79 -18.28
N ARG A 96 -13.11 -0.23 -18.09
CA ARG A 96 -14.48 -0.28 -18.65
C ARG A 96 -15.42 0.74 -18.03
N PHE A 97 -15.10 1.29 -16.86
CA PHE A 97 -15.90 2.38 -16.28
C PHE A 97 -15.87 3.64 -17.16
N GLY A 98 -14.81 3.85 -17.95
CA GLY A 98 -14.74 4.97 -18.90
C GLY A 98 -15.78 4.89 -20.03
N SER A 99 -16.34 3.72 -20.31
CA SER A 99 -17.39 3.53 -21.31
C SER A 99 -18.76 3.14 -20.73
N ASP A 100 -18.88 3.00 -19.40
CA ASP A 100 -20.14 2.69 -18.75
C ASP A 100 -21.01 3.97 -18.70
N PRO A 101 -22.23 3.98 -19.29
CA PRO A 101 -23.11 5.15 -19.29
C PRO A 101 -23.43 5.69 -17.89
N TYR A 102 -23.35 4.84 -16.87
CA TYR A 102 -23.59 5.25 -15.49
C TYR A 102 -22.54 6.21 -14.97
N TYR A 103 -21.29 6.13 -15.44
CA TYR A 103 -20.20 7.04 -15.06
C TYR A 103 -20.09 8.25 -16.02
N SER A 104 -21.10 8.48 -16.87
CA SER A 104 -21.08 9.58 -17.85
C SER A 104 -21.14 10.96 -17.18
N ASN A 105 -20.66 11.98 -17.89
CA ASN A 105 -20.64 13.37 -17.44
C ASN A 105 -19.86 13.59 -16.12
N GLY A 106 -18.88 12.72 -15.83
CA GLY A 106 -18.07 12.81 -14.61
C GLY A 106 -18.80 12.38 -13.35
N PHE A 107 -19.95 11.71 -13.46
CA PHE A 107 -20.66 11.17 -12.30
C PHE A 107 -19.89 10.00 -11.68
N ILE A 108 -19.54 10.13 -10.40
CA ILE A 108 -18.95 9.06 -9.60
C ILE A 108 -20.00 8.64 -8.55
N PRO A 109 -20.57 7.43 -8.64
CA PRO A 109 -21.60 6.98 -7.72
C PRO A 109 -21.06 6.84 -6.30
N THR A 110 -21.89 7.18 -5.31
CA THR A 110 -21.64 6.79 -3.92
C THR A 110 -21.67 5.27 -3.76
N VAL A 111 -21.08 4.75 -2.69
CA VAL A 111 -21.14 3.31 -2.35
C VAL A 111 -22.58 2.81 -2.31
N ARG A 112 -23.52 3.61 -1.78
CA ARG A 112 -24.94 3.26 -1.72
C ARG A 112 -25.56 3.10 -3.10
N GLU A 113 -25.31 4.04 -4.00
CA GLU A 113 -25.84 4.02 -5.37
C GLU A 113 -25.26 2.86 -6.17
N LEU A 114 -23.95 2.61 -6.03
CA LEU A 114 -23.28 1.48 -6.67
C LEU A 114 -23.87 0.14 -6.21
N VAL A 115 -24.02 -0.07 -4.90
CA VAL A 115 -24.66 -1.29 -4.35
C VAL A 115 -26.11 -1.40 -4.83
N GLY A 116 -26.85 -0.29 -4.84
CA GLY A 116 -28.22 -0.25 -5.35
C GLY A 116 -28.29 -0.71 -6.81
N ARG A 117 -27.39 -0.25 -7.67
CA ARG A 117 -27.31 -0.67 -9.08
C ARG A 117 -26.97 -2.16 -9.22
N ILE A 118 -25.99 -2.66 -8.48
CA ILE A 118 -25.59 -4.09 -8.50
C ILE A 118 -26.80 -4.98 -8.18
N LEU A 119 -27.62 -4.60 -7.20
CA LEU A 119 -28.83 -5.35 -6.82
C LEU A 119 -29.90 -5.42 -7.93
N THR A 120 -29.87 -4.51 -8.91
CA THR A 120 -30.81 -4.57 -10.05
C THR A 120 -30.44 -5.62 -11.10
N GLY A 121 -29.22 -6.19 -11.04
CA GLY A 121 -28.72 -7.16 -12.01
C GLY A 121 -28.48 -6.59 -13.42
N ARG A 122 -28.36 -5.27 -13.53
CA ARG A 122 -28.03 -4.56 -14.77
C ARG A 122 -26.56 -4.14 -14.82
#